data_AF-A0A9E5DKI2-F1
#
_entry.id   AF-A0A9E5DKI2-F1
#
_cell.length_a   1.000
_cell.length_b   1.000
_cell.length_c   1.000
_cell.angle_alpha   90.00
_cell.angle_beta   90.00
_cell.angle_gamma   90.00
#
_symmetry.space_group_name_H-M   'P 1'
#
loop_
_entity.id
_entity.type
_entity.pdbx_description
1 polymer ?
#
loop_
_entity_poly.entity_id
_entity_poly.type
_entity_poly.pdbx_seq_one_letter_code
_entity_poly.pdbx_strand_id
1 'polypeptide(L)'
;MSNLNNVSSISPEALESFRKLSDNIIKETVSRSLENKDEVSNHGDQAERILTIGLEFTTKVLDAAMSVGELPFLEDELLWAKDRLPHDGVMMEHILSRFKIYRDVVNEMIPVKYANEVNYFIDWMIARQNELTYID
;
A
#
# COMPACT_ATOMS: atom_id res chain seq x y z
N MET A 1 3.74 8.33 28.19
CA MET A 1 3.61 7.68 26.87
C MET A 1 3.28 8.78 25.88
N SER A 2 4.27 9.22 25.12
CA SER A 2 4.19 10.37 24.23
C SER A 2 3.42 10.01 22.95
N ASN A 3 2.52 10.90 22.52
CA ASN A 3 1.76 10.91 21.26
C ASN A 3 2.68 10.84 20.02
N LEU A 4 3.25 9.67 19.70
CA LEU A 4 4.17 9.52 18.56
C LEU A 4 3.52 8.96 17.29
N ASN A 5 2.23 8.61 17.32
CA ASN A 5 1.58 7.89 16.21
C ASN A 5 0.43 8.67 15.53
N ASN A 6 0.18 9.92 15.94
CA ASN A 6 -0.86 10.74 15.34
C ASN A 6 -0.22 11.76 14.39
N VAL A 7 -0.50 11.59 13.10
CA VAL A 7 -0.10 12.52 12.04
C VAL A 7 -1.32 13.32 11.62
N SER A 8 -1.13 14.44 10.91
CA SER A 8 -2.28 15.18 10.40
C SER A 8 -3.03 14.32 9.38
N SER A 9 -4.35 14.22 9.54
CA SER A 9 -5.22 13.70 8.48
C SER A 9 -4.98 14.50 7.20
N ILE A 10 -5.09 13.87 6.04
CA ILE A 10 -4.96 14.59 4.77
C ILE A 10 -6.17 15.51 4.54
N SER A 11 -6.00 16.48 3.66
CA SER A 11 -7.08 17.40 3.28
C SER A 11 -8.26 16.65 2.66
N PRO A 12 -9.51 17.12 2.86
CA PRO A 12 -10.70 16.51 2.26
C PRO A 12 -10.60 16.41 0.73
N GLU A 13 -9.98 17.39 0.07
CA GLU A 13 -9.77 17.40 -1.38
C GLU A 13 -8.78 16.33 -1.82
N ALA A 14 -7.70 16.11 -1.05
CA ALA A 14 -6.75 15.04 -1.34
C ALA A 14 -7.39 13.65 -1.16
N LEU A 15 -8.14 13.47 -0.06
CA LEU A 15 -8.85 12.22 0.23
C LEU A 15 -9.91 11.90 -0.84
N GLU A 16 -10.69 12.89 -1.25
CA GLU A 16 -11.67 12.75 -2.31
C GLU A 16 -11.01 12.43 -3.67
N SER A 17 -9.87 13.06 -3.97
CA SER A 17 -9.11 12.78 -5.18
C SER A 17 -8.59 11.34 -5.19
N PHE A 18 -8.07 10.86 -4.05
CA PHE A 18 -7.61 9.49 -3.88
C PHE A 18 -8.75 8.48 -4.07
N ARG A 19 -9.88 8.68 -3.38
CA ARG A 19 -11.08 7.82 -3.48
C ARG A 19 -11.64 7.74 -4.89
N LYS A 20 -11.67 8.85 -5.63
CA LYS A 20 -12.16 8.86 -7.02
C LYS A 20 -11.28 8.06 -7.97
N LEU A 21 -10.00 7.91 -7.64
CA LEU A 21 -9.01 7.26 -8.50
C LEU A 21 -8.60 5.88 -7.99
N SER A 22 -9.10 5.42 -6.82
CA SER A 22 -8.66 4.19 -6.17
C SER A 22 -8.72 2.97 -7.07
N ASP A 23 -9.83 2.81 -7.81
CA ASP A 23 -10.02 1.64 -8.68
C ASP A 23 -9.02 1.64 -9.85
N ASN A 24 -8.71 2.82 -10.39
CA ASN A 24 -7.72 2.96 -11.46
C ASN A 24 -6.29 2.75 -10.93
N ILE A 25 -5.99 3.27 -9.74
CA ILE A 25 -4.70 3.09 -9.06
C ILE A 25 -4.46 1.60 -8.79
N ILE A 26 -5.46 0.90 -8.25
CA ILE A 26 -5.38 -0.54 -8.01
C ILE A 26 -5.13 -1.28 -9.32
N LYS A 27 -5.96 -1.04 -10.33
CA LYS A 27 -5.86 -1.70 -11.64
C LYS A 27 -4.48 -1.53 -12.28
N GLU A 28 -3.96 -0.31 -12.27
CA GLU A 28 -2.64 -0.01 -12.84
C GLU A 28 -1.51 -0.64 -12.02
N THR A 29 -1.60 -0.58 -10.69
CA THR A 29 -0.62 -1.22 -9.80
C THR A 29 -0.59 -2.73 -10.01
N VAL A 30 -1.75 -3.38 -10.12
CA VAL A 30 -1.87 -4.81 -10.44
C VAL A 30 -1.22 -5.10 -11.80
N SER A 31 -1.56 -4.31 -12.83
CA SER A 31 -0.99 -4.49 -14.17
C SER A 31 0.53 -4.46 -14.15
N ARG A 32 1.14 -3.47 -13.51
CA ARG A 32 2.60 -3.35 -13.38
C ARG A 32 3.21 -4.44 -12.52
N SER A 33 2.52 -4.85 -11.45
CA SER A 33 3.00 -5.93 -10.57
C SER A 33 3.06 -7.28 -11.28
N LEU A 34 2.13 -7.54 -12.21
CA LEU A 34 2.10 -8.78 -13.01
C LEU A 34 3.27 -8.89 -14.00
N GLU A 35 3.92 -7.77 -14.35
CA GLU A 35 5.11 -7.78 -15.21
C GLU A 35 6.32 -8.37 -14.49
N ASN A 36 6.34 -8.34 -13.14
CA ASN A 36 7.39 -8.96 -12.34
C ASN A 36 7.12 -10.45 -12.11
N LYS A 37 7.51 -11.26 -13.10
CA LYS A 37 7.24 -12.71 -13.15
C LYS A 37 7.74 -13.47 -11.92
N ASP A 38 8.85 -13.06 -11.33
CA ASP A 38 9.44 -13.75 -10.18
C ASP A 38 8.58 -13.60 -8.91
N GLU A 39 7.88 -12.47 -8.77
CA GLU A 39 7.04 -12.20 -7.59
C GLU A 39 5.65 -12.85 -7.66
N VAL A 40 5.23 -13.29 -8.86
CA VAL A 40 3.88 -13.82 -9.14
C VAL A 40 3.86 -15.26 -9.64
N SER A 41 5.03 -15.85 -9.93
CA SER A 41 5.13 -17.21 -10.49
C SER A 41 4.45 -18.27 -9.62
N ASN A 42 4.47 -18.10 -8.30
CA ASN A 42 3.89 -19.03 -7.34
C ASN A 42 2.35 -19.04 -7.35
N HIS A 43 1.73 -18.01 -7.94
CA HIS A 43 0.27 -17.83 -7.97
C HIS A 43 -0.36 -18.19 -9.32
N GLY A 44 0.44 -18.32 -10.38
CA GLY A 44 -0.02 -18.70 -11.73
C GLY A 44 -1.21 -17.84 -12.20
N ASP A 45 -2.23 -18.51 -12.74
CA ASP A 45 -3.44 -17.85 -13.27
C ASP A 45 -4.27 -17.10 -12.21
N GLN A 46 -3.98 -17.29 -10.91
CA GLN A 46 -4.66 -16.57 -9.82
C GLN A 46 -3.93 -15.28 -9.40
N ALA A 47 -2.74 -15.01 -9.94
CA ALA A 47 -1.92 -13.86 -9.54
C ALA A 47 -2.68 -12.53 -9.59
N GLU A 48 -3.35 -12.23 -10.69
CA GLU A 48 -4.10 -10.98 -10.88
C GLU A 48 -5.19 -10.81 -9.81
N ARG A 49 -5.94 -11.88 -9.54
CA ARG A 49 -7.01 -11.87 -8.55
C ARG A 49 -6.47 -11.68 -7.13
N ILE A 50 -5.40 -12.37 -6.77
CA ILE A 50 -4.77 -12.27 -5.45
C ILE A 50 -4.21 -10.85 -5.23
N LEU A 51 -3.52 -10.31 -6.23
CA LEU A 51 -3.00 -8.93 -6.19
C LEU A 51 -4.12 -7.90 -6.04
N THR A 52 -5.19 -8.05 -6.84
CA THR A 52 -6.35 -7.14 -6.76
C THR A 52 -6.96 -7.15 -5.36
N ILE A 53 -7.24 -8.33 -4.79
CA ILE A 53 -7.85 -8.42 -3.45
C ILE A 53 -6.94 -7.82 -2.37
N GLY A 54 -5.63 -8.08 -2.44
CA GLY A 54 -4.66 -7.51 -1.51
C GLY A 54 -4.62 -5.99 -1.59
N LEU A 55 -4.53 -5.44 -2.79
CA LEU A 55 -4.48 -3.99 -3.00
C LEU A 55 -5.81 -3.29 -2.67
N GLU A 56 -6.95 -3.93 -2.90
CA GLU A 56 -8.24 -3.41 -2.44
C GLU A 56 -8.31 -3.30 -0.91
N PHE A 57 -7.79 -4.31 -0.20
CA PHE A 57 -7.73 -4.27 1.26
C PHE A 57 -6.80 -3.16 1.74
N THR A 58 -5.55 -3.15 1.27
CA THR A 58 -4.57 -2.12 1.61
C THR A 58 -5.07 -0.71 1.29
N THR A 59 -5.70 -0.51 0.14
CA THR A 59 -6.25 0.81 -0.25
C THR A 59 -7.34 1.28 0.72
N LYS A 60 -8.15 0.37 1.27
CA LYS A 60 -9.18 0.70 2.28
C LYS A 60 -8.57 1.05 3.63
N VAL A 61 -7.54 0.33 4.06
CA VAL A 61 -6.83 0.63 5.32
C VAL A 61 -6.09 1.97 5.19
N LEU A 62 -5.45 2.21 4.05
CA LEU A 62 -4.82 3.49 3.73
C LEU A 62 -5.82 4.65 3.74
N ASP A 63 -6.99 4.49 3.11
CA ASP A 63 -8.06 5.49 3.16
C ASP A 63 -8.48 5.81 4.60
N ALA A 64 -8.69 4.78 5.42
CA ALA A 64 -9.06 4.94 6.82
C ALA A 64 -7.96 5.69 7.60
N ALA A 65 -6.71 5.24 7.50
CA ALA A 65 -5.55 5.86 8.17
C ALA A 65 -5.39 7.33 7.77
N MET A 66 -5.49 7.65 6.48
CA MET A 66 -5.40 9.02 5.98
C MET A 66 -6.56 9.90 6.46
N SER A 67 -7.76 9.34 6.56
CA SER A 67 -8.96 10.07 6.97
C SER A 67 -8.93 10.51 8.45
N VAL A 68 -8.29 9.72 9.32
CA VAL A 68 -8.19 10.02 10.76
C VAL A 68 -6.79 10.44 11.23
N GLY A 69 -5.76 10.28 10.38
CA GLY A 69 -4.38 10.60 10.74
C GLY A 69 -3.69 9.53 11.60
N GLU A 70 -4.13 8.27 11.54
CA GLU A 70 -3.67 7.20 12.42
C GLU A 70 -2.83 6.16 11.66
N LEU A 71 -1.51 6.26 11.80
CA LEU A 71 -0.55 5.26 11.30
C LEU A 71 -0.70 3.85 11.92
N PRO A 72 -1.17 3.66 13.17
CA PRO A 72 -1.31 2.32 13.74
C PRO A 72 -2.16 1.36 12.91
N PHE A 73 -3.17 1.83 12.16
CA PHE A 73 -3.93 0.96 11.27
C PHE A 73 -3.06 0.34 10.17
N LEU A 74 -2.11 1.11 9.65
CA LEU A 74 -1.15 0.62 8.66
C LEU A 74 -0.12 -0.29 9.32
N GLU A 75 0.33 0.02 10.53
CA GLU A 75 1.24 -0.86 11.26
C GLU A 75 0.65 -2.25 11.49
N ASP A 76 -0.58 -2.32 11.98
CA ASP A 76 -1.29 -3.58 12.24
C ASP A 76 -1.46 -4.40 10.96
N GLU A 77 -1.78 -3.76 9.83
CA GLU A 77 -1.83 -4.43 8.53
C GLU A 77 -0.47 -5.03 8.13
N LEU A 78 0.61 -4.26 8.25
CA LEU A 78 1.95 -4.72 7.86
C LEU A 78 2.46 -5.86 8.76
N LEU A 79 2.16 -5.81 10.06
CA LEU A 79 2.50 -6.89 11.00
C LEU A 79 1.68 -8.15 10.69
N TRP A 80 0.38 -8.02 10.47
CA TRP A 80 -0.45 -9.14 10.04
C TRP A 80 0.04 -9.75 8.71
N ALA A 81 0.42 -8.90 7.75
CA ALA A 81 0.94 -9.33 6.46
C ALA A 81 2.25 -10.12 6.62
N LYS A 82 3.18 -9.65 7.47
CA LYS A 82 4.43 -10.34 7.79
C LYS A 82 4.19 -11.74 8.34
N ASP A 83 3.22 -11.88 9.24
CA ASP A 83 2.93 -13.16 9.88
C ASP A 83 2.15 -14.12 8.96
N ARG A 84 1.20 -13.60 8.16
CA ARG A 84 0.23 -14.45 7.45
C ARG A 84 0.60 -14.77 6.00
N LEU A 85 1.07 -13.78 5.25
CA LEU A 85 1.20 -13.87 3.80
C LEU A 85 2.34 -14.78 3.28
N PRO A 86 3.46 -14.99 4.02
CA PRO A 86 4.46 -15.98 3.62
C PRO A 86 3.89 -17.40 3.52
N HIS A 87 2.91 -17.75 4.37
CA HIS A 87 2.21 -19.03 4.29
C HIS A 87 1.38 -19.20 3.00
N ASP A 88 1.06 -18.10 2.31
CA ASP A 88 0.35 -18.08 1.03
C ASP A 88 1.32 -17.77 -0.14
N GLY A 89 2.63 -17.88 0.08
CA GLY A 89 3.68 -17.71 -0.95
C GLY A 89 3.95 -16.26 -1.36
N VAL A 90 3.52 -15.29 -0.56
CA VAL A 90 3.81 -13.86 -0.76
C VAL A 90 4.90 -13.42 0.21
N MET A 91 6.07 -13.11 -0.32
CA MET A 91 7.22 -12.67 0.47
C MET A 91 7.16 -11.16 0.76
N MET A 92 7.86 -10.72 1.80
CA MET A 92 7.86 -9.32 2.24
C MET A 92 8.48 -8.39 1.20
N GLU A 93 9.46 -8.88 0.45
CA GLU A 93 10.08 -8.21 -0.68
C GLU A 93 9.07 -7.91 -1.79
N HIS A 94 8.13 -8.85 -2.03
CA HIS A 94 7.08 -8.66 -3.04
C HIS A 94 6.13 -7.53 -2.59
N ILE A 95 5.77 -7.49 -1.30
CA ILE A 95 4.93 -6.42 -0.76
C ILE A 95 5.64 -5.07 -0.86
N LEU A 96 6.92 -5.00 -0.48
CA LEU A 96 7.74 -3.79 -0.60
C LEU A 96 7.81 -3.28 -2.04
N SER A 97 8.03 -4.19 -2.99
CA SER A 97 8.04 -3.89 -4.42
C SER A 97 6.71 -3.28 -4.88
N ARG A 98 5.59 -3.90 -4.50
CA ARG A 98 4.24 -3.45 -4.84
C ARG A 98 3.90 -2.10 -4.24
N PHE A 99 4.34 -1.77 -3.02
CA PHE A 99 4.15 -0.43 -2.47
C PHE A 99 4.91 0.65 -3.23
N LYS A 100 6.12 0.34 -3.73
CA LYS A 100 6.86 1.28 -4.60
C LYS A 100 6.10 1.52 -5.90
N ILE A 101 5.59 0.46 -6.53
CA ILE A 101 4.73 0.59 -7.73
C ILE A 101 3.49 1.42 -7.40
N TYR A 102 2.81 1.14 -6.30
CA TYR A 102 1.60 1.86 -5.87
C TYR A 102 1.85 3.36 -5.68
N ARG A 103 2.97 3.72 -5.06
CA ARG A 103 3.42 5.11 -4.91
C ARG A 103 3.65 5.79 -6.25
N ASP A 104 4.32 5.11 -7.18
CA ASP A 104 4.58 5.65 -8.52
C ASP A 104 3.27 5.90 -9.28
N VAL A 105 2.33 4.95 -9.21
CA VAL A 105 0.99 5.11 -9.80
C VAL A 105 0.22 6.27 -9.17
N VAL A 106 0.29 6.44 -7.84
CA VAL A 106 -0.32 7.58 -7.16
C VAL A 106 0.26 8.91 -7.66
N ASN A 107 1.59 9.00 -7.82
CA ASN A 107 2.26 10.19 -8.36
C ASN A 107 1.84 10.54 -9.79
N GLU A 108 1.53 9.53 -10.60
CA GLU A 108 1.13 9.71 -11.99
C GLU A 108 -0.36 10.09 -12.13
N MET A 109 -1.22 9.56 -11.25
CA MET A 109 -2.68 9.71 -11.38
C MET A 109 -3.26 10.87 -10.58
N ILE A 110 -2.68 11.18 -9.42
CA ILE A 110 -3.21 12.20 -8.50
C ILE A 110 -2.50 13.54 -8.75
N PRO A 111 -3.22 14.68 -8.77
CA PRO A 111 -2.58 16.00 -8.83
C PRO A 111 -1.48 16.15 -7.77
N VAL A 112 -0.31 16.63 -8.17
CA VAL A 112 0.92 16.66 -7.34
C VAL A 112 0.71 17.18 -5.92
N LYS A 113 -0.10 18.24 -5.75
CA LYS A 113 -0.45 18.80 -4.43
C LYS A 113 -1.04 17.73 -3.50
N TYR A 114 -1.98 16.93 -4.00
CA TYR A 114 -2.69 15.91 -3.24
C TYR A 114 -1.88 14.62 -3.12
N ALA A 115 -1.12 14.27 -4.17
CA ALA A 115 -0.22 13.13 -4.16
C ALA A 115 0.80 13.23 -3.01
N ASN A 116 1.33 14.42 -2.73
CA ASN A 116 2.26 14.62 -1.59
C ASN A 116 1.65 14.26 -0.23
N GLU A 117 0.36 14.55 -0.01
CA GLU A 117 -0.33 14.22 1.24
C GLU A 117 -0.55 12.70 1.37
N VAL A 118 -0.98 12.05 0.28
CA VAL A 118 -1.17 10.59 0.22
C VAL A 118 0.17 9.86 0.38
N ASN A 119 1.20 10.33 -0.32
CA ASN A 119 2.53 9.73 -0.31
C ASN A 119 3.19 9.78 1.06
N TYR A 120 2.82 10.70 1.95
CA TYR A 120 3.32 10.67 3.32
C TYR A 120 3.03 9.32 4.00
N PHE A 121 1.82 8.80 3.82
CA PHE A 121 1.39 7.52 4.40
C PHE A 121 1.99 6.33 3.63
N ILE A 122 2.05 6.41 2.30
CA ILE A 122 2.67 5.34 1.48
C ILE A 122 4.18 5.25 1.76
N ASP A 123 4.87 6.38 1.90
CA ASP A 123 6.30 6.43 2.21
C ASP A 123 6.58 5.86 3.60
N TRP A 124 5.69 6.12 4.56
CA TRP A 124 5.74 5.47 5.87
C TRP A 124 5.59 3.95 5.73
N MET A 125 4.61 3.47 4.96
CA MET A 125 4.42 2.02 4.72
C MET A 125 5.64 1.39 4.05
N ILE A 126 6.24 2.05 3.06
CA ILE A 126 7.45 1.58 2.38
C ILE A 126 8.62 1.49 3.36
N ALA A 127 8.84 2.53 4.16
CA ALA A 127 9.92 2.55 5.15
C ALA A 127 9.72 1.44 6.18
N ARG A 128 8.49 1.30 6.71
CA ARG A 128 8.16 0.28 7.70
C ARG A 128 8.26 -1.14 7.12
N GLN A 129 7.74 -1.37 5.92
CA GLN A 129 7.86 -2.65 5.22
C GLN A 129 9.33 -3.00 4.95
N ASN A 130 10.16 -2.02 4.61
CA ASN A 130 11.59 -2.21 4.43
C ASN A 130 12.27 -2.67 5.73
N GLU A 131 11.93 -2.08 6.88
CA GLU A 131 12.40 -2.57 8.18
C GLU A 131 11.95 -4.02 8.44
N LEU A 132 10.67 -4.33 8.23
CA LEU A 132 10.11 -5.65 8.47
C LEU A 132 10.67 -6.74 7.55
N THR A 133 11.17 -6.37 6.38
CA THR A 133 11.78 -7.28 5.40
C THR A 133 13.16 -7.75 5.84
N TYR A 134 13.93 -6.92 6.56
CA TYR A 134 15.34 -7.19 6.90
C TYR A 134 15.62 -7.34 8.39
N ILE A 135 14.58 -7.46 9.22
CA ILE A 135 14.69 -7.75 10.64
C ILE A 135 14.17 -9.18 10.89
N ASP A 136 15.10 -10.03 11.34
CA ASP A 136 14.87 -11.42 11.81
C ASP A 136 14.10 -11.45 13.14
#